data_AF-A0A2I0J1G3-F1
#
_entry.id   AF-A0A2I0J1G3-F1
#
_cell.length_a   1.000
_cell.length_b   1.000
_cell.length_c   1.000
_cell.angle_alpha   90.00
_cell.angle_beta   90.00
_cell.angle_gamma   90.00
#
_symmetry.space_group_name_H-M   'P 1'
#
loop_
_entity.id
_entity.type
_entity.pdbx_description
1 polymer ?
#
loop_
_entity_poly.entity_id
_entity_poly.type
_entity_poly.pdbx_seq_one_letter_code
_entity_poly.pdbx_strand_id
1 'polypeptide(L)'
;MLQFKSKFPREVLLCRVGDFYEAIGIDACMLVEYAGLNPFGGLRSDSIPRAGCPVVNLRQTLDDLTRNGYSVCIVEEVQGPTQARSRKDRFISGHAHPGSPYVYGLVGVDHDLEFPEPMPVIGISRSARGYCMVLVLETMKTYSLEDGLTEESLVTKLRTCQYHHLYLHTSLRQNSSGTCRWGEYGEGGLLWAECTIRNFEWFESDPLKGLLLKVKELYGLDDGVAFRNVSVCTENRPHPLHLGTATQIGAIQTEGIPSLLKVLLPGNCTGLPVLYIRDLLLNPPTYEVAATIQGVLMSFILNNPI
;
A
#
# COMPACT_ATOMS: atom_id res chain seq x y z
N MET A 1 11.02 17.66 17.61
CA MET A 1 11.29 16.95 16.33
C MET A 1 11.92 15.61 16.62
N LEU A 2 13.18 15.53 17.09
CA LEU A 2 13.84 14.23 17.36
C LEU A 2 13.08 13.29 18.32
N GLN A 3 12.45 13.82 19.38
CA GLN A 3 11.62 13.03 20.29
C GLN A 3 10.36 12.41 19.64
N PHE A 4 9.82 13.04 18.59
CA PHE A 4 8.72 12.47 17.82
C PHE A 4 9.25 11.47 16.79
N LYS A 5 10.37 11.81 16.14
CA LYS A 5 11.04 10.92 15.17
C LYS A 5 11.45 9.58 15.80
N SER A 6 11.88 9.57 17.06
CA SER A 6 12.19 8.32 17.77
C SER A 6 10.98 7.42 17.99
N LYS A 7 9.76 7.98 18.02
CA LYS A 7 8.51 7.21 18.13
C LYS A 7 8.04 6.66 16.78
N PHE A 8 8.28 7.41 15.71
CA PHE A 8 7.89 7.07 14.34
C PHE A 8 9.11 7.13 13.39
N PRO A 9 10.10 6.24 13.57
CA PRO A 9 11.36 6.32 12.83
C PRO A 9 11.21 6.12 11.32
N ARG A 10 10.15 5.42 10.91
CA ARG A 10 9.85 5.08 9.50
C ARG A 10 8.95 6.09 8.80
N GLU A 11 8.36 7.02 9.54
CA GLU A 11 7.48 8.04 8.95
C GLU A 11 8.24 9.34 8.69
N VAL A 12 7.89 10.03 7.62
CA VAL A 12 8.38 11.39 7.35
C VAL A 12 7.76 12.31 8.40
N LEU A 13 8.58 13.01 9.19
CA LEU A 13 8.08 13.89 10.24
C LEU A 13 7.92 15.32 9.74
N LEU A 14 6.67 15.78 9.60
CA LEU A 14 6.35 17.18 9.32
C LEU A 14 5.97 17.89 10.61
N CYS A 15 6.81 18.80 11.07
CA CYS A 15 6.53 19.62 12.24
C CYS A 15 6.11 21.03 11.84
N ARG A 16 4.99 21.50 12.37
CA ARG A 16 4.61 22.90 12.23
C ARG A 16 5.62 23.79 12.95
N VAL A 17 5.96 24.89 12.29
CA VAL A 17 6.83 25.98 12.75
C VAL A 17 6.20 27.28 12.24
N GLY A 18 5.32 27.90 13.03
CA GLY A 18 4.55 29.06 12.59
C GLY A 18 3.64 28.72 11.40
N ASP A 19 3.87 29.39 10.26
CA ASP A 19 3.07 29.26 9.03
C ASP A 19 3.62 28.21 8.04
N PHE A 20 4.57 27.40 8.48
CA PHE A 20 5.19 26.33 7.70
C PHE A 20 5.15 24.99 8.40
N TYR A 21 5.15 23.92 7.60
CA TYR A 21 5.52 22.57 8.02
C TYR A 21 6.93 22.28 7.54
N GLU A 22 7.78 21.82 8.44
CA GLU A 22 9.19 21.59 8.18
C GLU A 22 9.63 20.19 8.59
N ALA A 23 10.56 19.64 7.82
CA ALA A 23 11.32 18.44 8.14
C ALA A 23 12.82 18.75 8.20
N ILE A 24 13.58 17.87 8.85
CA ILE A 24 15.03 17.99 8.99
C ILE A 24 15.74 16.67 8.67
N GLY A 25 17.01 16.73 8.29
CA GLY A 25 17.83 15.54 8.03
C GLY A 25 17.28 14.72 6.88
N ILE A 26 17.17 13.40 7.07
CA ILE A 26 16.69 12.48 6.02
C ILE A 26 15.27 12.80 5.58
N ASP A 27 14.39 13.21 6.50
CA ASP A 27 13.00 13.55 6.18
C ASP A 27 12.94 14.77 5.25
N ALA A 28 13.87 15.72 5.40
CA ALA A 28 13.99 16.84 4.47
C ALA A 28 14.41 16.38 3.07
N CYS A 29 15.32 15.41 2.97
CA CYS A 29 15.69 14.82 1.67
C CYS A 29 14.48 14.15 1.00
N MET A 30 13.62 13.46 1.78
CA MET A 30 12.39 12.86 1.24
C MET A 30 11.43 13.92 0.67
N LEU A 31 11.30 15.06 1.33
CA LEU A 31 10.47 16.17 0.85
C LEU A 31 10.97 16.75 -0.47
N VAL A 32 12.28 16.88 -0.61
CA VAL A 32 12.90 17.41 -1.84
C VAL A 32 12.69 16.43 -2.99
N GLU A 33 12.99 15.16 -2.76
CA GLU A 33 12.94 14.12 -3.80
C GLU A 33 11.51 13.81 -4.24
N TYR A 34 10.59 13.59 -3.29
CA TYR A 34 9.28 13.00 -3.58
C TYR A 34 8.13 14.00 -3.56
N ALA A 35 8.30 15.17 -2.93
CA ALA A 35 7.31 16.25 -2.93
C ALA A 35 7.79 17.51 -3.68
N GLY A 36 8.97 17.46 -4.32
CA GLY A 36 9.51 18.55 -5.14
C GLY A 36 9.75 19.85 -4.37
N LEU A 37 9.93 19.78 -3.05
CA LEU A 37 10.11 20.97 -2.21
C LEU A 37 11.56 21.48 -2.28
N ASN A 38 11.74 22.79 -2.15
CA ASN A 38 13.07 23.38 -2.15
C ASN A 38 13.75 23.19 -0.78
N PRO A 39 15.02 22.73 -0.74
CA PRO A 39 15.77 22.71 0.51
C PRO A 39 16.06 24.14 0.98
N PHE A 40 16.09 24.32 2.29
CA PHE A 40 16.52 25.55 2.93
C PHE A 40 17.40 25.26 4.15
N GLY A 41 18.08 26.29 4.65
CA GLY A 41 19.11 26.16 5.67
C GLY A 41 20.45 26.69 5.19
N GLY A 42 21.41 26.87 6.11
CA GLY A 42 22.68 27.49 5.78
C GLY A 42 23.56 26.62 4.88
N LEU A 43 24.33 27.27 3.99
CA LEU A 43 25.31 26.64 3.08
C LEU A 43 26.57 26.09 3.79
N ARG A 44 26.54 25.96 5.12
CA ARG A 44 27.69 25.47 5.89
C ARG A 44 27.72 23.95 5.87
N SER A 45 28.92 23.38 5.85
CA SER A 45 29.12 21.93 5.84
C SER A 45 28.61 21.21 7.10
N ASP A 46 28.39 21.94 8.19
CA ASP A 46 27.83 21.47 9.46
C ASP A 46 26.31 21.67 9.56
N SER A 47 25.66 22.19 8.52
CA SER A 47 24.23 22.45 8.55
C SER A 47 23.41 21.16 8.37
N ILE A 48 22.33 21.06 9.14
CA ILE A 48 21.38 19.95 9.01
C ILE A 48 20.46 20.28 7.83
N PRO A 49 20.24 19.36 6.87
CA PRO A 49 19.29 19.57 5.77
C PRO A 49 17.90 19.94 6.31
N ARG A 50 17.23 20.90 5.68
CA ARG A 50 15.83 21.25 5.99
C ARG A 50 15.06 21.46 4.70
N ALA A 51 13.77 21.13 4.75
CA ALA A 51 12.81 21.36 3.67
C ALA A 51 11.43 21.47 4.30
N GLY A 52 10.47 22.02 3.57
CA GLY A 52 9.17 22.33 4.14
C GLY A 52 8.26 23.08 3.18
N CYS A 53 6.99 23.15 3.55
CA CYS A 53 5.94 23.78 2.77
C CYS A 53 5.14 24.76 3.64
N PRO A 54 4.53 25.80 3.05
CA PRO A 54 3.52 26.61 3.75
C PRO A 54 2.38 25.73 4.27
N VAL A 55 1.71 26.14 5.34
CA VAL A 55 0.53 25.43 5.91
C VAL A 55 -0.53 25.16 4.84
N VAL A 56 -0.75 26.12 3.91
CA VAL A 56 -1.71 25.98 2.81
C VAL A 56 -1.38 24.85 1.83
N ASN A 57 -0.10 24.45 1.75
CA ASN A 57 0.38 23.40 0.85
C ASN A 57 0.51 22.04 1.54
N LEU A 58 0.21 21.93 2.84
CA LEU A 58 0.39 20.69 3.59
C LEU A 58 -0.28 19.52 2.87
N ARG A 59 -1.53 19.68 2.43
CA ARG A 59 -2.28 18.61 1.76
C ARG A 59 -1.56 18.10 0.52
N GLN A 60 -1.18 18.98 -0.39
CA GLN A 60 -0.45 18.60 -1.61
C GLN A 60 0.84 17.83 -1.25
N THR A 61 1.59 18.29 -0.25
CA THR A 61 2.80 17.60 0.21
C THR A 61 2.49 16.21 0.78
N LEU A 62 1.40 16.03 1.53
CA LEU A 62 0.97 14.71 2.00
C LEU A 62 0.57 13.79 0.84
N ASP A 63 -0.16 14.32 -0.15
CA ASP A 63 -0.58 13.55 -1.33
C ASP A 63 0.64 13.08 -2.14
N ASP A 64 1.63 13.94 -2.35
CA ASP A 64 2.86 13.59 -3.07
C ASP A 64 3.69 12.53 -2.34
N LEU A 65 3.81 12.63 -1.01
CA LEU A 65 4.51 11.62 -0.21
C LEU A 65 3.77 10.28 -0.17
N THR A 66 2.46 10.30 0.09
CA THR A 66 1.65 9.08 0.21
C THR A 66 1.50 8.36 -1.13
N ARG A 67 1.43 9.08 -2.25
CA ARG A 67 1.46 8.50 -3.62
C ARG A 67 2.76 7.76 -3.91
N ASN A 68 3.86 8.19 -3.29
CA ASN A 68 5.16 7.52 -3.35
C ASN A 68 5.35 6.46 -2.25
N GLY A 69 4.28 6.09 -1.52
CA GLY A 69 4.32 5.02 -0.53
C GLY A 69 4.81 5.44 0.86
N TYR A 70 5.06 6.73 1.10
CA TYR A 70 5.54 7.20 2.39
C TYR A 70 4.39 7.45 3.38
N SER A 71 4.62 7.06 4.63
CA SER A 71 3.78 7.47 5.76
C SER A 71 4.34 8.74 6.38
N VAL A 72 3.47 9.64 6.82
CA VAL A 72 3.82 10.97 7.32
C VAL A 72 3.20 11.20 8.68
N CYS A 73 4.02 11.55 9.66
CA CYS A 73 3.60 11.94 11.00
C CYS A 73 3.53 13.48 11.07
N ILE A 74 2.36 14.02 11.41
CA ILE A 74 2.13 15.46 11.47
C ILE A 74 2.16 15.90 12.92
N VAL A 75 3.05 16.85 13.21
CA VAL A 75 3.23 17.41 14.54
C VAL A 75 2.82 18.88 14.51
N GLU A 76 1.76 19.20 15.24
CA GLU A 76 1.24 20.55 15.40
C GLU A 76 1.94 21.30 16.54
N GLU A 77 1.90 22.63 16.47
CA GLU A 77 2.29 23.51 17.58
C GLU A 77 1.03 23.83 18.41
N VAL A 78 1.13 23.75 19.73
CA VAL A 78 0.04 24.20 20.61
C VAL A 78 -0.15 25.70 20.41
N GLN A 79 -1.35 26.10 19.98
CA GLN A 79 -1.71 27.51 19.83
C GLN A 79 -2.13 28.07 21.20
N GLY A 80 -1.42 29.10 21.68
CA GLY A 80 -1.70 29.76 22.95
C GLY A 80 -0.68 30.84 23.29
N PRO A 81 -0.92 31.67 24.32
CA PRO A 81 0.03 32.68 24.77
C PRO A 81 1.28 32.01 25.35
N THR A 82 2.27 31.74 24.51
CA THR A 82 3.60 31.31 24.94
C THR A 82 4.40 32.52 25.43
N GLN A 83 5.07 32.37 26.59
CA GLN A 83 6.08 33.32 27.00
C GLN A 83 7.15 33.42 25.90
N ALA A 84 7.62 34.64 25.58
CA ALA A 84 8.49 34.94 24.44
C ALA A 84 9.85 34.20 24.40
N ARG A 85 10.14 33.35 25.39
CA ARG A 85 11.38 32.55 25.52
C ARG A 85 11.17 31.07 25.81
N SER A 86 9.92 30.58 25.93
CA SER A 86 9.66 29.15 26.13
C SER A 86 9.52 28.45 24.78
N ARG A 87 10.15 27.27 24.66
CA ARG A 87 9.92 26.38 23.53
C ARG A 87 8.41 26.07 23.44
N LYS A 88 7.79 26.29 22.28
CA LYS A 88 6.39 25.94 22.08
C LYS A 88 6.20 24.43 22.27
N ASP A 89 5.16 24.07 23.02
CA ASP A 89 4.72 22.69 23.12
C ASP A 89 4.18 22.21 21.77
N ARG A 90 4.39 20.92 21.51
CA ARG A 90 4.04 20.27 20.26
C ARG A 90 3.34 18.96 20.54
N PHE A 91 2.40 18.58 19.68
CA PHE A 91 1.66 17.33 19.79
C PHE A 91 1.47 16.71 18.41
N ILE A 92 1.24 15.41 18.36
CA ILE A 92 0.94 14.70 17.11
C ILE A 92 -0.52 14.97 16.79
N SER A 93 -0.79 15.63 15.66
CA SER A 93 -2.16 15.94 15.22
C SER A 93 -2.76 14.83 14.38
N GLY A 94 -1.93 14.04 13.69
CA GLY A 94 -2.39 12.92 12.89
C GLY A 94 -1.27 12.25 12.11
N HIS A 95 -1.66 11.22 11.37
CA HIS A 95 -0.81 10.47 10.47
C HIS A 95 -1.49 10.36 9.11
N ALA A 96 -0.71 10.49 8.05
CA ALA A 96 -1.15 10.17 6.69
C ALA A 96 -0.39 8.94 6.22
N HIS A 97 -1.10 7.91 5.77
CA HIS A 97 -0.53 6.66 5.27
C HIS A 97 -1.00 6.41 3.84
N PRO A 98 -0.28 5.62 3.02
CA PRO A 98 -0.80 5.26 1.71
C PRO A 98 -2.19 4.60 1.77
N GLY A 99 -2.40 3.68 2.73
CA GLY A 99 -3.72 3.06 2.95
C GLY A 99 -4.74 3.94 3.68
N SER A 100 -4.35 5.13 4.17
CA SER A 100 -5.23 6.08 4.85
C SER A 100 -4.59 7.47 4.79
N PRO A 101 -4.67 8.18 3.64
CA PRO A 101 -3.99 9.46 3.47
C PRO A 101 -4.66 10.60 4.25
N TYR A 102 -5.74 10.29 4.96
CA TYR A 102 -6.61 11.27 5.61
C TYR A 102 -6.08 11.75 6.94
N VAL A 103 -6.07 13.07 7.05
CA VAL A 103 -5.85 13.75 8.31
C VAL A 103 -7.06 14.65 8.54
N TYR A 104 -7.74 14.42 9.66
CA TYR A 104 -8.95 15.14 10.06
C TYR A 104 -8.68 16.67 10.01
N GLY A 105 -9.55 17.42 9.32
CA GLY A 105 -9.43 18.87 9.18
C GLY A 105 -8.70 19.39 7.93
N LEU A 106 -8.12 18.52 7.10
CA LEU A 106 -7.46 18.90 5.83
C LEU A 106 -8.28 18.57 4.57
N VAL A 107 -9.48 18.00 4.72
CA VAL A 107 -10.35 17.59 3.59
C VAL A 107 -11.36 18.70 3.29
N GLY A 108 -11.17 19.43 2.19
CA GLY A 108 -12.18 20.34 1.62
C GLY A 108 -13.32 19.57 0.94
N VAL A 109 -14.50 20.18 0.86
CA VAL A 109 -15.77 19.56 0.46
C VAL A 109 -15.83 19.18 -1.04
N ASP A 110 -15.00 19.79 -1.90
CA ASP A 110 -15.18 19.76 -3.36
C ASP A 110 -14.02 19.13 -4.17
N HIS A 111 -13.27 18.18 -3.59
CA HIS A 111 -12.16 17.53 -4.30
C HIS A 111 -12.20 16.01 -4.21
N ASP A 112 -12.17 15.36 -5.37
CA ASP A 112 -11.95 13.93 -5.49
C ASP A 112 -10.59 13.56 -4.89
N LEU A 113 -10.58 12.52 -4.07
CA LEU A 113 -9.44 12.09 -3.29
C LEU A 113 -8.76 10.90 -3.97
N GLU A 114 -7.44 10.99 -4.14
CA GLU A 114 -6.64 9.85 -4.56
C GLU A 114 -6.28 9.00 -3.34
N PHE A 115 -6.63 7.72 -3.39
CA PHE A 115 -6.21 6.73 -2.42
C PHE A 115 -5.11 5.92 -3.08
N PRO A 116 -3.84 6.07 -2.67
CA PRO A 116 -2.79 5.24 -3.21
C PRO A 116 -3.03 3.78 -2.79
N GLU A 117 -2.55 2.85 -3.62
CA GLU A 117 -2.69 1.43 -3.30
C GLU A 117 -1.94 1.13 -1.99
N PRO A 118 -2.56 0.35 -1.08
CA PRO A 118 -1.86 -0.04 0.12
C PRO A 118 -0.65 -0.91 -0.25
N MET A 119 0.49 -0.73 0.42
CA MET A 119 1.72 -1.48 0.19
C MET A 119 1.93 -2.53 1.28
N PRO A 120 1.29 -3.71 1.20
CA PRO A 120 1.45 -4.77 2.19
C PRO A 120 2.87 -5.35 2.18
N VAL A 121 3.17 -6.08 3.25
CA VAL A 121 4.19 -7.13 3.19
C VAL A 121 3.54 -8.39 2.61
N ILE A 122 4.18 -8.97 1.61
CA ILE A 122 3.69 -10.17 0.92
C ILE A 122 4.50 -11.38 1.40
N GLY A 123 3.80 -12.44 1.80
CA GLY A 123 4.39 -13.77 1.99
C GLY A 123 3.84 -14.74 0.96
N ILE A 124 4.73 -15.53 0.35
CA ILE A 124 4.36 -16.56 -0.62
C ILE A 124 4.81 -17.91 -0.10
N SER A 125 3.90 -18.88 -0.17
CA SER A 125 4.16 -20.26 0.22
C SER A 125 3.48 -21.24 -0.71
N ARG A 126 3.73 -22.52 -0.48
CA ARG A 126 3.14 -23.64 -1.23
C ARG A 126 2.26 -24.44 -0.27
N SER A 127 1.06 -24.80 -0.72
CA SER A 127 0.09 -25.60 0.00
C SER A 127 -0.26 -26.86 -0.79
N ALA A 128 -1.08 -27.74 -0.21
CA ALA A 128 -1.60 -28.91 -0.92
C ALA A 128 -2.55 -28.54 -2.08
N ARG A 129 -3.10 -27.32 -2.09
CA ARG A 129 -4.06 -26.84 -3.08
C ARG A 129 -3.41 -26.04 -4.21
N GLY A 130 -2.11 -25.73 -4.11
CA GLY A 130 -1.38 -24.88 -5.04
C GLY A 130 -0.48 -23.89 -4.32
N TYR A 131 -0.52 -22.64 -4.72
CA TYR A 131 0.21 -21.55 -4.06
C TYR A 131 -0.69 -20.81 -3.06
N CYS A 132 -0.06 -20.25 -2.04
CA CYS A 132 -0.70 -19.39 -1.07
C CYS A 132 0.00 -18.03 -1.01
N MET A 133 -0.80 -16.97 -1.06
CA MET A 133 -0.35 -15.59 -0.90
C MET A 133 -0.97 -15.02 0.38
N VAL A 134 -0.13 -14.43 1.22
CA VAL A 134 -0.55 -13.71 2.42
C VAL A 134 -0.14 -12.25 2.28
N LEU A 135 -1.09 -11.34 2.43
CA LEU A 135 -0.87 -9.90 2.42
C LEU A 135 -1.06 -9.38 3.84
N VAL A 136 -0.05 -8.70 4.39
CA VAL A 136 -0.11 -8.12 5.73
C VAL A 136 0.00 -6.60 5.65
N LEU A 137 -1.03 -5.92 6.15
CA LEU A 137 -1.07 -4.47 6.26
C LEU A 137 -0.78 -4.06 7.70
N GLU A 138 0.42 -3.53 7.92
CA GLU A 138 0.88 -3.13 9.24
C GLU A 138 0.06 -1.99 9.82
N THR A 139 -0.26 -0.97 9.03
CA THR A 139 -0.98 0.22 9.48
C THR A 139 -2.41 -0.11 9.92
N MET A 140 -3.06 -1.03 9.22
CA MET A 140 -4.42 -1.49 9.53
C MET A 140 -4.47 -2.63 10.55
N LYS A 141 -3.31 -3.20 10.90
CA LYS A 141 -3.20 -4.43 11.70
C LYS A 141 -4.10 -5.53 11.15
N THR A 142 -4.09 -5.72 9.83
CA THR A 142 -4.87 -6.74 9.13
C THR A 142 -3.99 -7.64 8.30
N TYR A 143 -4.49 -8.84 8.03
CA TYR A 143 -3.94 -9.71 6.99
C TYR A 143 -5.05 -10.38 6.18
N SER A 144 -4.76 -10.66 4.92
CA SER A 144 -5.57 -11.55 4.08
C SER A 144 -4.72 -12.72 3.61
N LEU A 145 -5.36 -13.87 3.47
CA LEU A 145 -4.77 -15.11 3.01
C LEU A 145 -5.60 -15.65 1.85
N GLU A 146 -4.94 -15.90 0.74
CA GLU A 146 -5.50 -16.57 -0.43
C GLU A 146 -4.74 -17.88 -0.64
N ASP A 147 -5.47 -18.99 -0.73
CA ASP A 147 -4.91 -20.33 -0.91
C ASP A 147 -5.53 -21.00 -2.15
N GLY A 148 -4.80 -21.97 -2.71
CA GLY A 148 -5.18 -22.68 -3.92
C GLY A 148 -4.99 -21.84 -5.19
N LEU A 149 -4.06 -20.88 -5.17
CA LEU A 149 -3.73 -20.08 -6.33
C LEU A 149 -2.92 -20.90 -7.34
N THR A 150 -3.23 -20.71 -8.61
CA THR A 150 -2.36 -21.17 -9.70
C THR A 150 -1.11 -20.29 -9.77
N GLU A 151 -0.05 -20.82 -10.36
CA GLU A 151 1.20 -20.08 -10.57
C GLU A 151 0.95 -18.76 -11.33
N GLU A 152 0.16 -18.81 -12.41
CA GLU A 152 -0.18 -17.63 -13.20
C GLU A 152 -1.00 -16.61 -12.39
N SER A 153 -1.99 -17.05 -11.60
CA SER A 153 -2.80 -16.16 -10.76
C SER A 153 -1.94 -15.41 -9.73
N LEU A 154 -0.97 -16.11 -9.14
CA LEU A 154 -0.03 -15.54 -8.19
C LEU A 154 0.89 -14.50 -8.85
N VAL A 155 1.41 -14.79 -10.05
CA VAL A 155 2.23 -13.86 -10.83
C VAL A 155 1.44 -12.63 -11.24
N THR A 156 0.19 -12.80 -11.69
CA THR A 156 -0.71 -11.68 -12.00
C THR A 156 -0.86 -10.76 -10.79
N LYS A 157 -1.17 -11.32 -9.62
CA LYS A 157 -1.31 -10.54 -8.38
C LYS A 157 -0.02 -9.80 -8.01
N LEU A 158 1.13 -10.47 -8.08
CA LEU A 158 2.43 -9.83 -7.84
C LEU A 158 2.75 -8.68 -8.79
N ARG A 159 2.29 -8.74 -10.05
CA ARG A 159 2.48 -7.67 -11.03
C ARG A 159 1.52 -6.50 -10.82
N THR A 160 0.32 -6.77 -10.32
CA THR A 160 -0.72 -5.75 -10.14
C THR A 160 -0.73 -5.11 -8.77
N CYS A 161 -0.07 -5.71 -7.76
CA CYS A 161 -0.03 -5.19 -6.40
C CYS A 161 1.27 -4.42 -6.14
N GLN A 162 1.15 -3.24 -5.56
CA GLN A 162 2.28 -2.61 -4.87
C GLN A 162 2.56 -3.34 -3.55
N TYR A 163 3.82 -3.41 -3.13
CA TYR A 163 4.19 -4.01 -1.85
C TYR A 163 5.50 -3.43 -1.30
N HIS A 164 5.70 -3.60 0.00
CA HIS A 164 6.89 -3.12 0.71
C HIS A 164 8.00 -4.17 0.75
N HIS A 165 7.68 -5.38 1.23
CA HIS A 165 8.62 -6.49 1.32
C HIS A 165 7.99 -7.77 0.78
N LEU A 166 8.83 -8.60 0.16
CA LEU A 166 8.46 -9.92 -0.33
C LEU A 166 9.20 -10.99 0.47
N TYR A 167 8.45 -11.89 1.09
CA TYR A 167 8.96 -13.05 1.80
C TYR A 167 8.57 -14.34 1.09
N LEU A 168 9.54 -15.21 0.88
CA LEU A 168 9.37 -16.51 0.27
C LEU A 168 9.54 -17.59 1.33
N HIS A 169 8.53 -18.44 1.47
CA HIS A 169 8.58 -19.57 2.39
C HIS A 169 9.34 -20.75 1.77
N THR A 170 10.16 -21.44 2.55
CA THR A 170 10.98 -22.56 2.04
C THR A 170 10.17 -23.73 1.46
N SER A 171 8.88 -23.83 1.75
CA SER A 171 7.96 -24.77 1.07
C SER A 171 7.96 -24.59 -0.46
N LEU A 172 8.35 -23.43 -0.98
CA LEU A 172 8.47 -23.23 -2.42
C LEU A 172 9.58 -24.09 -3.01
N ARG A 173 10.68 -24.33 -2.28
CA ARG A 173 11.86 -25.05 -2.78
C ARG A 173 11.60 -26.53 -3.05
N GLN A 174 10.58 -27.11 -2.43
CA GLN A 174 10.23 -28.52 -2.53
C GLN A 174 8.85 -28.65 -3.15
N ASN A 175 8.74 -29.39 -4.25
CA ASN A 175 7.44 -29.82 -4.74
C ASN A 175 6.95 -31.04 -3.94
N SER A 176 5.66 -31.38 -4.09
CA SER A 176 5.02 -32.52 -3.41
C SER A 176 5.66 -33.87 -3.75
N SER A 177 6.43 -33.98 -4.83
CA SER A 177 7.17 -35.18 -5.21
C SER A 177 8.63 -35.20 -4.74
N GLY A 178 9.15 -34.13 -4.15
CA GLY A 178 10.56 -34.00 -3.73
C GLY A 178 11.59 -34.03 -4.86
N THR A 179 11.14 -34.02 -6.13
CA THR A 179 11.99 -34.18 -7.32
C THR A 179 12.30 -32.87 -8.04
N CYS A 180 11.51 -31.81 -7.82
CA CYS A 180 11.72 -30.52 -8.47
C CYS A 180 12.24 -29.51 -7.45
N ARG A 181 13.39 -28.89 -7.79
CA ARG A 181 13.87 -27.68 -7.13
C ARG A 181 13.18 -26.51 -7.83
N TRP A 182 12.47 -25.68 -7.07
CA TRP A 182 11.96 -24.43 -7.59
C TRP A 182 13.09 -23.63 -8.25
N GLY A 183 12.90 -23.29 -9.52
CA GLY A 183 13.94 -22.79 -10.39
C GLY A 183 13.37 -22.41 -11.76
N GLU A 184 14.25 -22.08 -12.69
CA GLU A 184 13.89 -21.51 -14.01
C GLU A 184 13.01 -22.42 -14.86
N TYR A 185 13.12 -23.74 -14.70
CA TYR A 185 12.43 -24.73 -15.53
C TYR A 185 11.44 -25.56 -14.72
N GLY A 186 10.29 -25.84 -15.33
CA GLY A 186 9.26 -26.71 -14.76
C GLY A 186 8.22 -25.96 -13.95
N GLU A 187 7.55 -26.69 -13.06
CA GLU A 187 6.49 -26.15 -12.22
C GLU A 187 7.04 -25.09 -11.25
N GLY A 188 6.48 -23.88 -11.27
CA GLY A 188 7.00 -22.75 -10.49
C GLY A 188 8.03 -21.88 -11.22
N GLY A 189 8.35 -22.16 -12.48
CA GLY A 189 9.31 -21.38 -13.28
C GLY A 189 8.87 -19.95 -13.61
N LEU A 190 7.58 -19.71 -13.86
CA LEU A 190 7.03 -18.37 -14.06
C LEU A 190 7.13 -17.54 -12.78
N LEU A 191 6.74 -18.13 -11.64
CA LEU A 191 6.86 -17.49 -10.35
C LEU A 191 8.33 -17.25 -9.98
N TRP A 192 9.21 -18.21 -10.26
CA TRP A 192 10.65 -18.07 -10.07
C TRP A 192 11.19 -16.86 -10.83
N ALA A 193 10.91 -16.78 -12.14
CA ALA A 193 11.32 -15.66 -12.97
C ALA A 193 10.82 -14.32 -12.41
N GLU A 194 9.55 -14.25 -12.00
CA GLU A 194 8.96 -13.04 -11.43
C GLU A 194 9.59 -12.65 -10.08
N CYS A 195 9.90 -13.61 -9.21
CA CYS A 195 10.51 -13.33 -7.91
C CYS A 195 12.00 -13.01 -8.01
N THR A 196 12.76 -13.65 -8.91
CA THR A 196 14.22 -13.45 -9.02
C THR A 196 14.65 -12.05 -9.41
N ILE A 197 13.79 -11.30 -10.10
CA ILE A 197 14.03 -9.90 -10.45
C ILE A 197 13.67 -8.92 -9.31
N ARG A 198 13.17 -9.43 -8.17
CA ARG A 198 12.70 -8.67 -7.01
C ARG A 198 13.61 -8.93 -5.82
N ASN A 199 13.66 -7.98 -4.88
CA ASN A 199 14.28 -8.22 -3.59
C ASN A 199 13.33 -9.05 -2.71
N PHE A 200 13.79 -10.20 -2.21
CA PHE A 200 13.01 -11.06 -1.34
C PHE A 200 13.88 -11.72 -0.27
N GLU A 201 13.23 -12.11 0.83
CA GLU A 201 13.86 -12.83 1.95
C GLU A 201 13.22 -14.19 2.16
N TRP A 202 14.03 -15.17 2.56
CA TRP A 202 13.54 -16.52 2.87
C TRP A 202 13.15 -16.66 4.34
N PHE A 203 12.11 -17.46 4.62
CA PHE A 203 11.75 -17.89 5.97
C PHE A 203 11.24 -19.34 6.01
N GLU A 204 11.39 -19.99 7.16
CA GLU A 204 11.16 -21.44 7.34
C GLU A 204 10.07 -21.81 8.34
N SER A 205 9.75 -20.92 9.27
CA SER A 205 8.65 -21.09 10.21
C SER A 205 7.30 -21.13 9.48
N ASP A 206 6.25 -21.63 10.14
CA ASP A 206 4.86 -21.63 9.65
C ASP A 206 4.52 -20.45 8.71
N PRO A 207 3.96 -20.69 7.51
CA PRO A 207 3.81 -19.65 6.48
C PRO A 207 3.09 -18.38 6.95
N LEU A 208 2.04 -18.52 7.77
CA LEU A 208 1.27 -17.38 8.25
C LEU A 208 1.90 -16.78 9.51
N LYS A 209 2.10 -17.58 10.56
CA LYS A 209 2.63 -17.08 11.84
C LYS A 209 4.05 -16.55 11.67
N GLY A 210 4.87 -17.24 10.88
CA GLY A 210 6.22 -16.84 10.53
C GLY A 210 6.28 -15.51 9.80
N LEU A 211 5.39 -15.30 8.82
CA LEU A 211 5.29 -14.01 8.14
C LEU A 211 4.86 -12.90 9.11
N LEU A 212 3.87 -13.15 9.96
CA LEU A 212 3.43 -12.17 10.96
C LEU A 212 4.57 -11.81 11.93
N LEU A 213 5.41 -12.76 12.31
CA LEU A 213 6.62 -12.50 13.10
C LEU A 213 7.63 -11.65 12.32
N LYS A 214 7.89 -11.97 11.04
CA LYS A 214 8.75 -11.16 10.18
C LYS A 214 8.26 -9.73 10.03
N VAL A 215 6.95 -9.53 9.91
CA VAL A 215 6.34 -8.20 9.92
C VAL A 215 6.57 -7.50 11.25
N LYS A 216 6.37 -8.18 12.39
CA LYS A 216 6.65 -7.58 13.71
C LYS A 216 8.11 -7.17 13.86
N GLU A 217 9.05 -8.02 13.46
CA GLU A 217 10.49 -7.72 13.45
C GLU A 217 10.79 -6.50 12.56
N LEU A 218 10.28 -6.52 11.34
CA LEU A 218 10.49 -5.47 10.34
C LEU A 218 9.97 -4.10 10.80
N TYR A 219 8.83 -4.07 11.48
CA TYR A 219 8.19 -2.83 11.95
C TYR A 219 8.47 -2.54 13.44
N GLY A 220 9.26 -3.35 14.14
CA GLY A 220 9.58 -3.18 15.57
C GLY A 220 8.35 -3.23 16.48
N LEU A 221 7.39 -4.10 16.16
CA LEU A 221 6.14 -4.25 16.92
C LEU A 221 6.32 -5.22 18.08
N ASP A 222 5.60 -4.96 19.19
CA ASP A 222 5.54 -5.90 20.31
C ASP A 222 4.92 -7.25 19.90
N ASP A 223 5.38 -8.32 20.55
CA ASP A 223 4.88 -9.68 20.31
C ASP A 223 3.38 -9.81 20.59
N GLY A 224 2.82 -8.98 21.48
CA GLY A 224 1.40 -8.94 21.82
C GLY A 224 0.50 -8.35 20.73
N VAL A 225 1.05 -7.68 19.71
CA VAL A 225 0.25 -7.07 18.64
C VAL A 225 -0.41 -8.16 17.80
N ALA A 226 -1.74 -8.12 17.74
CA ALA A 226 -2.54 -9.04 16.92
C ALA A 226 -2.88 -8.41 15.57
N PHE A 227 -2.92 -9.25 14.52
CA PHE A 227 -3.43 -8.87 13.21
C PHE A 227 -4.78 -9.54 12.98
N ARG A 228 -5.77 -8.77 12.51
CA ARG A 228 -7.10 -9.26 12.21
C ARG A 228 -7.16 -9.88 10.81
N ASN A 229 -7.74 -11.07 10.72
CA ASN A 229 -8.00 -11.73 9.44
C ASN A 229 -9.14 -11.02 8.69
N VAL A 230 -8.90 -10.62 7.43
CA VAL A 230 -9.89 -10.03 6.52
C VAL A 230 -10.02 -10.81 5.20
N SER A 231 -9.62 -12.08 5.21
CA SER A 231 -9.70 -12.97 4.04
C SER A 231 -11.15 -13.16 3.61
N VAL A 232 -11.38 -13.15 2.30
CA VAL A 232 -12.70 -13.38 1.70
C VAL A 232 -12.77 -14.82 1.20
N CYS A 233 -13.91 -15.49 1.40
CA CYS A 233 -14.11 -16.87 0.95
C CYS A 233 -14.00 -16.96 -0.59
N THR A 234 -13.27 -17.96 -1.08
CA THR A 234 -13.04 -18.19 -2.51
C THR A 234 -13.93 -19.29 -3.10
N GLU A 235 -14.80 -19.91 -2.30
CA GLU A 235 -15.71 -20.96 -2.78
C GLU A 235 -16.88 -20.36 -3.59
N ASN A 236 -17.31 -21.06 -4.64
CA ASN A 236 -18.46 -20.70 -5.48
C ASN A 236 -18.39 -19.32 -6.17
N ARG A 237 -17.19 -18.86 -6.52
CA ARG A 237 -16.98 -17.67 -7.37
C ARG A 237 -16.35 -18.03 -8.72
N PRO A 238 -16.49 -17.19 -9.76
CA PRO A 238 -15.79 -17.39 -11.02
C PRO A 238 -14.28 -17.37 -10.83
N HIS A 239 -13.56 -18.06 -11.72
CA HIS A 239 -12.10 -18.11 -11.66
C HIS A 239 -11.51 -16.73 -11.94
N PRO A 240 -10.44 -16.33 -11.25
CA PRO A 240 -9.65 -15.15 -11.61
C PRO A 240 -9.19 -15.19 -13.07
N LEU A 241 -9.02 -14.03 -13.69
CA LEU A 241 -8.52 -13.97 -15.06
C LEU A 241 -7.05 -14.42 -15.13
N HIS A 242 -6.74 -15.21 -16.16
CA HIS A 242 -5.37 -15.52 -16.54
C HIS A 242 -4.62 -14.23 -16.91
N LEU A 243 -3.31 -14.18 -16.68
CA LEU A 243 -2.48 -13.03 -16.96
C LEU A 243 -2.57 -12.63 -18.43
N GLY A 244 -2.47 -13.63 -19.32
CA GLY A 244 -2.58 -13.42 -20.75
C GLY A 244 -3.90 -12.76 -21.14
N THR A 245 -5.01 -13.25 -20.59
CA THR A 245 -6.35 -12.68 -20.84
C THR A 245 -6.46 -11.27 -20.26
N ALA A 246 -6.07 -11.06 -19.01
CA ALA A 246 -6.14 -9.76 -18.34
C ALA A 246 -5.33 -8.67 -19.07
N THR A 247 -4.15 -9.04 -19.60
CA THR A 247 -3.34 -8.17 -20.45
C THR A 247 -4.01 -7.91 -21.79
N GLN A 248 -4.44 -8.96 -22.51
CA GLN A 248 -5.00 -8.83 -23.86
C GLN A 248 -6.29 -8.03 -23.91
N ILE A 249 -7.14 -8.16 -22.89
CA ILE A 249 -8.38 -7.36 -22.80
C ILE A 249 -8.12 -5.95 -22.27
N GLY A 250 -6.90 -5.59 -21.87
CA GLY A 250 -6.57 -4.26 -21.35
C GLY A 250 -7.10 -3.99 -19.94
N ALA A 251 -7.37 -5.03 -19.14
CA ALA A 251 -7.65 -4.90 -17.71
C ALA A 251 -6.38 -4.56 -16.91
N ILE A 252 -5.23 -5.09 -17.36
CA ILE A 252 -3.89 -4.70 -16.89
C ILE A 252 -3.27 -3.79 -17.95
N GLN A 253 -2.84 -2.61 -17.51
CA GLN A 253 -2.23 -1.65 -18.41
C GLN A 253 -0.92 -2.20 -18.98
N THR A 254 -0.87 -2.34 -20.30
CA THR A 254 0.25 -2.91 -21.04
C THR A 254 0.53 -2.05 -22.25
N GLU A 255 1.80 -1.82 -22.55
CA GLU A 255 2.21 -1.01 -23.72
C GLU A 255 1.64 -1.61 -25.02
N GLY A 256 1.08 -0.76 -25.87
CA GLY A 256 0.47 -1.18 -27.14
C GLY A 256 -0.94 -1.78 -27.03
N ILE A 257 -1.47 -2.04 -25.83
CA ILE A 257 -2.83 -2.56 -25.62
C ILE A 257 -3.77 -1.45 -25.12
N PRO A 258 -4.93 -1.21 -25.78
CA PRO A 258 -5.93 -0.27 -25.29
C PRO A 258 -6.46 -0.66 -23.90
N SER A 259 -6.69 0.33 -23.03
CA SER A 259 -7.19 0.07 -21.67
C SER A 259 -8.71 -0.09 -21.66
N LEU A 260 -9.19 -1.25 -21.21
CA LEU A 260 -10.62 -1.51 -21.01
C LEU A 260 -11.22 -0.61 -19.93
N LEU A 261 -10.47 -0.33 -18.86
CA LEU A 261 -10.93 0.54 -17.77
C LEU A 261 -11.26 1.95 -18.26
N LYS A 262 -10.47 2.49 -19.20
CA LYS A 262 -10.71 3.81 -19.83
C LYS A 262 -11.93 3.82 -20.75
N VAL A 263 -12.41 2.66 -21.19
CA VAL A 263 -13.63 2.52 -22.00
C VAL A 263 -14.86 2.35 -21.10
N LEU A 264 -14.72 1.60 -20.01
CA LEU A 264 -15.81 1.32 -19.07
C LEU A 264 -16.15 2.52 -18.18
N LEU A 265 -15.17 3.38 -17.89
CA LEU A 265 -15.31 4.48 -16.96
C LEU A 265 -15.24 5.84 -17.67
N PRO A 266 -15.97 6.86 -17.18
CA PRO A 266 -15.85 8.22 -17.67
C PRO A 266 -14.40 8.71 -17.67
N GLY A 267 -14.03 9.56 -18.63
CA GLY A 267 -12.63 10.03 -18.77
C GLY A 267 -12.08 10.83 -17.58
N ASN A 268 -12.95 11.34 -16.71
CA ASN A 268 -12.60 12.01 -15.45
C ASN A 268 -12.56 11.04 -14.24
N CYS A 269 -12.88 9.75 -14.43
CA CYS A 269 -12.87 8.78 -13.36
C CYS A 269 -11.44 8.30 -13.08
N THR A 270 -10.92 8.66 -11.91
CA THR A 270 -9.58 8.29 -11.44
C THR A 270 -9.65 7.67 -10.04
N GLY A 271 -8.56 7.07 -9.58
CA GLY A 271 -8.45 6.55 -8.21
C GLY A 271 -9.30 5.30 -7.93
N LEU A 272 -10.00 5.29 -6.79
CA LEU A 272 -10.65 4.11 -6.23
C LEU A 272 -11.64 3.40 -7.15
N PRO A 273 -12.54 4.09 -7.90
CA PRO A 273 -13.50 3.39 -8.74
C PRO A 273 -12.80 2.58 -9.85
N VAL A 274 -11.73 3.14 -10.43
CA VAL A 274 -10.90 2.44 -11.43
C VAL A 274 -10.27 1.19 -10.83
N LEU A 275 -9.68 1.31 -9.63
CA LEU A 275 -9.07 0.20 -8.92
C LEU A 275 -10.08 -0.88 -8.55
N TYR A 276 -11.26 -0.47 -8.07
CA TYR A 276 -12.34 -1.36 -7.67
C TYR A 276 -12.89 -2.16 -8.86
N ILE A 277 -13.16 -1.50 -9.99
CA ILE A 277 -13.61 -2.18 -11.21
C ILE A 277 -12.53 -3.11 -11.76
N ARG A 278 -11.27 -2.68 -11.75
CA ARG A 278 -10.14 -3.53 -12.12
C ARG A 278 -10.09 -4.78 -11.26
N ASP A 279 -10.19 -4.65 -9.94
CA ASP A 279 -10.13 -5.78 -9.02
C ASP A 279 -11.33 -6.73 -9.21
N LEU A 280 -12.54 -6.20 -9.43
CA LEU A 280 -13.71 -7.02 -9.77
C LEU A 280 -13.54 -7.81 -11.07
N LEU A 281 -12.88 -7.23 -12.08
CA LEU A 281 -12.60 -7.92 -13.34
C LEU A 281 -11.54 -9.02 -13.16
N LEU A 282 -10.48 -8.73 -12.39
CA LEU A 282 -9.39 -9.68 -12.16
C LEU A 282 -9.78 -10.80 -11.18
N ASN A 283 -10.56 -10.47 -10.16
CA ASN A 283 -10.94 -11.31 -9.03
C ASN A 283 -12.47 -11.25 -8.81
N PRO A 284 -13.28 -11.80 -9.74
CA PRO A 284 -14.73 -11.71 -9.66
C PRO A 284 -15.27 -12.34 -8.35
N PRO A 285 -16.22 -11.68 -7.67
CA PRO A 285 -16.82 -12.20 -6.45
C PRO A 285 -17.81 -13.34 -6.76
N THR A 286 -18.40 -13.95 -5.73
CA THR A 286 -19.45 -14.96 -5.92
C THR A 286 -20.64 -14.39 -6.70
N TYR A 287 -21.37 -15.25 -7.42
CA TYR A 287 -22.53 -14.82 -8.21
C TYR A 287 -23.58 -14.08 -7.38
N GLU A 288 -23.81 -14.50 -6.14
CA GLU A 288 -24.73 -13.85 -5.21
C GLU A 288 -24.28 -12.44 -4.84
N VAL A 289 -22.99 -12.25 -4.54
CA VAL A 289 -22.43 -10.94 -4.22
C VAL A 289 -22.45 -10.04 -5.46
N ALA A 290 -22.09 -10.57 -6.63
CA ALA A 290 -22.15 -9.85 -7.89
C ALA A 290 -23.58 -9.36 -8.21
N ALA A 291 -24.58 -10.24 -8.06
CA ALA A 291 -25.98 -9.90 -8.27
C ALA A 291 -26.48 -8.86 -7.26
N THR A 292 -26.04 -8.95 -6.00
CA THR A 292 -26.39 -7.99 -4.95
C THR A 292 -25.80 -6.62 -5.25
N ILE A 293 -24.52 -6.54 -5.64
CA ILE A 293 -23.87 -5.29 -6.06
C ILE A 293 -24.65 -4.66 -7.22
N GLN A 294 -25.00 -5.44 -8.25
CA GLN A 294 -25.78 -4.94 -9.39
C GLN A 294 -27.16 -4.44 -8.97
N GLY A 295 -27.88 -5.20 -8.15
CA GLY A 295 -29.22 -4.81 -7.67
C GLY A 295 -29.21 -3.52 -6.86
N VAL A 296 -28.24 -3.36 -5.96
CA VAL A 296 -28.07 -2.12 -5.16
C VAL A 296 -27.78 -0.93 -6.09
N LEU A 297 -26.83 -1.08 -7.02
CA LEU A 297 -26.49 -0.01 -7.96
C LEU A 297 -27.68 0.39 -8.84
N MET A 298 -28.42 -0.58 -9.39
CA MET A 298 -29.62 -0.30 -10.18
C MET A 298 -30.69 0.40 -9.34
N SER A 299 -30.90 0.00 -8.09
CA SER A 299 -31.87 0.66 -7.20
C SER A 299 -31.47 2.11 -6.89
N PHE A 300 -30.18 2.40 -6.72
CA PHE A 300 -29.68 3.75 -6.48
C PHE A 300 -29.88 4.66 -7.69
N ILE A 301 -29.58 4.15 -8.89
CA ILE A 301 -29.74 4.88 -10.16
C ILE A 301 -31.22 5.15 -10.44
N LEU A 302 -32.10 4.17 -10.21
CA LEU A 302 -33.55 4.34 -10.42
C LEU A 302 -34.20 5.31 -9.43
N ASN A 303 -33.68 5.39 -8.20
CA ASN A 303 -34.22 6.27 -7.15
C ASN A 303 -33.61 7.68 -7.15
N ASN A 304 -32.52 7.91 -7.87
CA ASN A 304 -31.90 9.22 -8.06
C ASN A 304 -31.57 9.43 -9.55
N PRO A 305 -32.58 9.71 -10.40
CA PRO A 305 -32.31 10.05 -11.78
C PRO A 305 -31.47 11.34 -11.81
N ILE A 306 -30.32 11.27 -12.51
CA ILE A 306 -29.44 12.39 -12.79
C ILE A 306 -30.16 13.41 -13.67
#